data_AF-A0A2N6VRD0-F1
#
_entry.id   AF-A0A2N6VRD0-F1
#
_cell.length_a   1.000
_cell.length_b   1.000
_cell.length_c   1.000
_cell.angle_alpha   90.00
_cell.angle_beta   90.00
_cell.angle_gamma   90.00
#
_symmetry.space_group_name_H-M   'P 1'
#
loop_
_entity.id
_entity.type
_entity.pdbx_description
1 polymer ?
#
loop_
_entity_poly.entity_id
_entity_poly.type
_entity_poly.pdbx_seq_one_letter_code
_entity_poly.pdbx_strand_id
1 'polypeptide(L)'
;MAKYVTVALLAGSAVMLFGLYDQPLRVWGFAALAASVALSWCASKRFAKDILLIALGLGILRTISLEADISWPNMFLMGAVLGASVFVPYALSRWVYRDHAIRFPTRKGRKWSRLEFGWLTFVVIVGWLVLPRYFFYSGAYLNWPAVVTPSEISRLFIGVNAVGIWDELFFICTVFTLLHRHFSFWPANIVTSIIFVSFLWELGYRSWAPLITIPFALVQAVIFTRTKSLPYTVTVHLLFDAVVFLSIVHAHHPQALPIFWY
;
A
#
# COMPACT_ATOMS: atom_id res chain seq x y z
N MET A 1 11.94 -2.32 -25.11
CA MET A 1 11.78 -3.69 -24.55
C MET A 1 12.34 -3.79 -23.12
N ALA A 2 13.63 -3.47 -22.88
CA ALA A 2 14.27 -3.61 -21.56
C ALA A 2 13.51 -2.98 -20.36
N LYS A 3 12.92 -1.80 -20.54
CA LYS A 3 12.10 -1.14 -19.50
C LYS A 3 10.90 -1.99 -19.05
N TYR A 4 10.14 -2.56 -19.99
CA TYR A 4 8.96 -3.37 -19.68
C TYR A 4 9.32 -4.68 -19.00
N VAL A 5 10.39 -5.34 -19.46
CA VAL A 5 10.91 -6.56 -18.80
C VAL A 5 11.38 -6.24 -17.38
N THR A 6 12.05 -5.11 -17.18
CA THR A 6 12.48 -4.67 -15.84
C THR A 6 11.30 -4.53 -14.88
N VAL A 7 10.23 -3.83 -15.27
CA VAL A 7 9.07 -3.64 -14.38
C VAL A 7 8.23 -4.91 -14.21
N ALA A 8 8.23 -5.81 -15.20
CA ALA A 8 7.65 -7.13 -15.05
C ALA A 8 8.41 -7.96 -14.00
N LEU A 9 9.75 -7.94 -14.02
CA LEU A 9 10.59 -8.57 -12.99
C LEU A 9 10.38 -7.93 -11.62
N LEU A 10 10.27 -6.60 -11.55
CA LEU A 10 9.98 -5.88 -10.31
C LEU A 10 8.60 -6.28 -9.74
N ALA A 11 7.56 -6.27 -10.55
CA ALA A 11 6.22 -6.68 -10.14
C ALA A 11 6.19 -8.15 -9.71
N GLY A 12 6.81 -9.04 -10.49
CA GLY A 12 6.96 -10.46 -10.17
C GLY A 12 7.73 -10.68 -8.88
N SER A 13 8.76 -9.88 -8.61
CA SER A 13 9.51 -9.94 -7.35
C SER A 13 8.62 -9.59 -6.15
N ALA A 14 7.75 -8.58 -6.25
CA ALA A 14 6.81 -8.26 -5.18
C ALA A 14 5.81 -9.39 -4.93
N VAL A 15 5.29 -10.01 -5.98
CA VAL A 15 4.41 -11.19 -5.85
C VAL A 15 5.13 -12.34 -5.15
N MET A 16 6.38 -12.63 -5.49
CA MET A 16 7.15 -13.71 -4.84
C MET A 16 7.57 -13.37 -3.41
N LEU A 17 7.90 -12.10 -3.12
CA LEU A 17 8.38 -11.67 -1.81
C LEU A 17 7.25 -11.56 -0.78
N PHE A 18 6.09 -11.06 -1.21
CA PHE A 18 4.94 -10.72 -0.35
C PHE A 18 3.69 -11.56 -0.66
N GLY A 19 3.34 -11.77 -1.93
CA GLY A 19 2.15 -12.56 -2.31
C GLY A 19 2.29 -14.07 -2.10
N LEU A 20 3.52 -14.59 -2.15
CA LEU A 20 3.87 -16.01 -1.97
C LEU A 20 4.89 -16.17 -0.84
N TYR A 21 4.79 -15.33 0.19
CA TYR A 21 5.78 -15.25 1.27
C TYR A 21 5.92 -16.52 2.11
N ASP A 22 4.89 -17.36 2.08
CA ASP A 22 4.74 -18.67 2.72
C ASP A 22 5.40 -19.80 1.91
N GLN A 23 5.68 -19.56 0.63
CA GLN A 23 6.28 -20.54 -0.27
C GLN A 23 7.82 -20.44 -0.26
N PRO A 24 8.55 -21.52 -0.62
CA PRO A 24 10.01 -21.50 -0.78
C PRO A 24 10.48 -20.70 -2.01
N LEU A 25 9.67 -19.76 -2.51
CA LEU A 25 9.96 -18.90 -3.66
C LEU A 25 10.66 -17.60 -3.27
N ARG A 26 10.89 -17.36 -1.98
CA ARG A 26 11.49 -16.12 -1.47
C ARG A 26 12.84 -15.79 -2.11
N VAL A 27 13.70 -16.80 -2.31
CA VAL A 27 15.01 -16.61 -2.96
C VAL A 27 14.84 -16.10 -4.40
N TRP A 28 13.86 -16.61 -5.12
CA TRP A 28 13.53 -16.16 -6.47
C TRP A 28 12.95 -14.75 -6.49
N GLY A 29 12.23 -14.34 -5.44
CA GLY A 29 11.79 -12.97 -5.25
C GLY A 29 12.97 -11.99 -5.16
N PHE A 30 13.97 -12.28 -4.32
CA PHE A 30 15.18 -11.47 -4.24
C PHE A 30 16.00 -11.50 -5.55
N ALA A 31 16.10 -12.67 -6.19
CA ALA A 31 16.77 -12.80 -7.48
C ALA A 31 16.09 -11.97 -8.57
N ALA A 32 14.76 -12.00 -8.66
CA ALA A 32 13.97 -11.18 -9.58
C ALA A 32 14.12 -9.69 -9.29
N LEU A 33 14.14 -9.30 -8.01
CA LEU A 33 14.37 -7.92 -7.60
C LEU A 33 15.77 -7.44 -8.03
N ALA A 34 16.82 -8.21 -7.75
CA ALA A 34 18.19 -7.92 -8.16
C ALA A 34 18.32 -7.88 -9.69
N ALA A 35 17.69 -8.82 -10.41
CA ALA A 35 17.66 -8.85 -11.86
C ALA A 35 16.96 -7.62 -12.45
N SER A 36 15.87 -7.15 -11.82
CA SER A 36 15.18 -5.92 -12.24
C SER A 36 16.12 -4.71 -12.13
N VAL A 37 16.87 -4.59 -11.02
CA VAL A 37 17.86 -3.53 -10.84
C VAL A 37 18.99 -3.66 -11.87
N ALA A 38 19.55 -4.85 -12.09
CA ALA A 38 20.61 -5.07 -13.06
C ALA A 38 20.17 -4.70 -14.49
N LEU A 39 19.01 -5.20 -14.93
CA LEU A 39 18.48 -4.97 -16.27
C LEU A 39 18.10 -3.50 -16.50
N SER A 40 17.70 -2.78 -15.45
CA SER A 40 17.35 -1.36 -15.56
C SER A 40 18.51 -0.49 -16.07
N TRP A 41 19.77 -0.89 -15.81
CA TRP A 41 20.97 -0.21 -16.29
C TRP A 41 21.14 -0.30 -17.81
N CYS A 42 20.66 -1.39 -18.43
CA CYS A 42 20.64 -1.55 -19.88
C CYS A 42 19.66 -0.58 -20.56
N ALA A 43 18.67 -0.06 -19.84
CA ALA A 43 17.71 0.89 -20.38
C ALA A 43 18.18 2.35 -20.24
N SER A 44 18.53 2.80 -19.03
CA SER A 44 19.19 4.10 -18.80
C SER A 44 19.62 4.26 -17.34
N LYS A 45 20.66 5.07 -17.08
CA LYS A 45 21.11 5.41 -15.71
C LYS A 45 20.01 6.03 -14.84
N ARG A 46 19.16 6.89 -15.42
CA ARG A 46 18.06 7.55 -14.68
C ARG A 46 16.99 6.54 -14.27
N PHE A 47 16.59 5.66 -15.19
CA PHE A 47 15.66 4.58 -14.88
C PHE A 47 16.21 3.63 -13.82
N ALA A 48 17.50 3.29 -13.91
CA ALA A 48 18.12 2.40 -12.95
C ALA A 48 18.15 2.95 -11.53
N LYS A 49 18.44 4.24 -11.37
CA LYS A 49 18.34 4.93 -10.07
C LYS A 49 16.92 4.84 -9.50
N ASP A 50 15.90 5.10 -10.32
CA ASP A 50 14.50 5.06 -9.87
C ASP A 50 14.06 3.63 -9.49
N ILE A 51 14.47 2.61 -10.25
CA ILE A 51 14.20 1.19 -9.92
C ILE A 51 14.95 0.77 -8.64
N LEU A 52 16.19 1.22 -8.44
CA LEU A 52 16.96 0.94 -7.22
C LEU A 52 16.27 1.52 -5.98
N LEU A 53 15.73 2.74 -6.05
CA LEU A 53 14.98 3.34 -4.94
C LEU A 53 13.75 2.51 -4.55
N ILE A 54 12.98 2.02 -5.54
CA ILE A 54 11.84 1.14 -5.28
C ILE A 54 12.31 -0.19 -4.68
N ALA A 55 13.36 -0.78 -5.26
CA ALA A 55 13.89 -2.06 -4.80
C ALA A 55 14.44 -2.00 -3.37
N LEU A 56 15.08 -0.89 -2.98
CA LEU A 56 15.52 -0.66 -1.60
C LEU A 56 14.34 -0.60 -0.64
N GLY A 57 13.27 0.12 -1.00
CA GLY A 57 12.04 0.16 -0.21
C GLY A 57 11.44 -1.22 0.03
N LEU A 58 11.28 -2.01 -1.05
CA LEU A 58 10.77 -3.39 -0.95
C LEU A 58 11.71 -4.31 -0.16
N GLY A 59 13.03 -4.16 -0.33
CA GLY A 59 14.03 -4.91 0.41
C GLY A 59 13.98 -4.63 1.91
N ILE A 60 13.78 -3.36 2.31
CA ILE A 60 13.60 -2.97 3.71
C ILE A 60 12.33 -3.59 4.28
N LEU A 61 11.19 -3.50 3.59
CA LEU A 61 9.93 -4.08 4.04
C LEU A 61 10.04 -5.58 4.32
N ARG A 62 10.81 -6.28 3.48
CA ARG A 62 10.96 -7.73 3.59
C ARG A 62 11.73 -8.19 4.84
N THR A 63 12.39 -7.28 5.56
CA THR A 63 13.19 -7.61 6.75
C THR A 63 12.36 -8.11 7.93
N ILE A 64 11.04 -7.87 7.91
CA ILE A 64 10.09 -8.30 8.93
C ILE A 64 8.93 -9.09 8.31
N SER A 65 8.13 -9.73 9.15
CA SER A 65 6.79 -10.20 8.77
C SER A 65 5.84 -9.01 8.73
N LEU A 66 4.97 -8.95 7.73
CA LEU A 66 3.91 -7.95 7.65
C LEU A 66 2.59 -8.40 8.30
N GLU A 67 2.56 -9.58 8.92
CA GLU A 67 1.38 -10.07 9.62
C GLU A 67 0.92 -9.07 10.71
N ALA A 68 -0.40 -8.94 10.88
CA ALA A 68 -0.99 -7.93 11.74
C ALA A 68 -0.86 -8.27 13.24
N ASP A 69 0.35 -8.12 13.80
CA ASP A 69 0.58 -8.17 15.24
C ASP A 69 0.57 -6.76 15.86
N ILE A 70 -0.34 -6.53 16.81
CA ILE A 70 -0.51 -5.26 17.54
C ILE A 70 0.27 -5.19 18.86
N SER A 71 1.14 -6.16 19.14
CA SER A 71 2.05 -6.10 20.30
C SER A 71 2.90 -4.83 20.25
N TRP A 72 3.17 -4.20 21.40
CA TRP A 72 3.98 -2.98 21.43
C TRP A 72 5.34 -3.12 20.72
N PRO A 73 6.11 -4.21 20.95
CA PRO A 73 7.37 -4.41 20.23
C PRO A 73 7.17 -4.45 18.71
N ASN A 74 6.14 -5.18 18.23
CA ASN A 74 5.90 -5.27 16.80
C ASN A 74 5.40 -3.95 16.21
N MET A 75 4.56 -3.19 16.93
CA MET A 75 4.12 -1.87 16.47
C MET A 75 5.31 -0.90 16.27
N PHE A 76 6.27 -0.88 17.20
CA PHE A 76 7.48 -0.06 17.04
C PHE A 76 8.39 -0.57 15.92
N LEU A 77 8.57 -1.89 15.82
CA LEU A 77 9.37 -2.52 14.77
C LEU A 77 8.78 -2.25 13.38
N MET A 78 7.49 -2.53 13.19
CA MET A 78 6.74 -2.27 11.96
C MET A 78 6.81 -0.79 11.61
N GLY A 79 6.49 0.10 12.55
CA GLY A 79 6.54 1.55 12.34
C GLY A 79 7.94 2.02 11.90
N ALA A 80 9.00 1.49 12.50
CA ALA A 80 10.37 1.82 12.13
C ALA A 80 10.74 1.32 10.72
N VAL A 81 10.36 0.09 10.36
CA VAL A 81 10.65 -0.50 9.04
C VAL A 81 9.83 0.17 7.93
N LEU A 82 8.54 0.41 8.16
CA LEU A 82 7.69 1.19 7.25
C LEU A 82 8.23 2.62 7.09
N GLY A 83 8.59 3.28 8.19
CA GLY A 83 9.23 4.60 8.15
C GLY A 83 10.52 4.59 7.33
N ALA A 84 11.39 3.61 7.55
CA ALA A 84 12.64 3.47 6.83
C ALA A 84 12.45 3.18 5.33
N SER A 85 11.45 2.37 4.95
CA SER A 85 11.18 2.03 3.55
C SER A 85 10.73 3.23 2.70
N VAL A 86 10.18 4.27 3.33
CA VAL A 86 9.89 5.56 2.68
C VAL A 86 11.06 6.54 2.83
N PHE A 87 11.60 6.67 4.04
CA PHE A 87 12.63 7.65 4.34
C PHE A 87 13.93 7.40 3.58
N VAL A 88 14.40 6.14 3.48
CA VAL A 88 15.66 5.81 2.81
C VAL A 88 15.59 6.14 1.31
N PRO A 89 14.58 5.69 0.54
CA PRO A 89 14.44 6.10 -0.86
C PRO A 89 14.29 7.62 -1.04
N TYR A 90 13.53 8.28 -0.17
CA TYR A 90 13.37 9.73 -0.19
C TYR A 90 14.71 10.45 0.03
N ALA A 91 15.45 10.07 1.07
CA ALA A 91 16.75 10.62 1.45
C ALA A 91 17.78 10.45 0.33
N LEU A 92 17.88 9.25 -0.24
CA LEU A 92 18.78 8.96 -1.36
C LEU A 92 18.42 9.78 -2.60
N SER A 93 17.13 9.85 -2.95
CA SER A 93 16.66 10.70 -4.05
C SER A 93 17.05 12.16 -3.83
N ARG A 94 16.72 12.70 -2.63
CA ARG A 94 16.84 14.12 -2.30
C ARG A 94 18.27 14.60 -2.12
N TRP A 95 19.11 13.83 -1.45
CA TRP A 95 20.45 14.27 -1.01
C TRP A 95 21.58 13.63 -1.81
N VAL A 96 21.45 12.36 -2.19
CA VAL A 96 22.49 11.66 -2.98
C VAL A 96 22.31 11.90 -4.48
N TYR A 97 21.11 11.65 -5.00
CA TYR A 97 20.83 11.88 -6.42
C TYR A 97 20.52 13.33 -6.74
N ARG A 98 20.27 14.15 -5.71
CA ARG A 98 19.86 15.56 -5.83
C ARG A 98 18.66 15.73 -6.78
N ASP A 99 17.76 14.75 -6.73
CA ASP A 99 16.54 14.66 -7.50
C ASP A 99 15.35 14.90 -6.56
N HIS A 100 14.34 15.61 -7.05
CA HIS A 100 13.14 15.96 -6.29
C HIS A 100 11.91 15.29 -6.88
N ALA A 101 12.08 14.04 -7.33
CA ALA A 101 11.00 13.25 -7.91
C ALA A 101 9.94 12.90 -6.86
N ILE A 102 10.36 12.39 -5.70
CA ILE A 102 9.47 12.04 -4.59
C ILE A 102 9.04 13.35 -3.91
N ARG A 103 7.75 13.68 -4.03
CA ARG A 103 7.16 14.90 -3.48
C ARG A 103 5.85 14.56 -2.78
N PHE A 104 5.54 15.37 -1.79
CA PHE A 104 4.32 15.27 -0.98
C PHE A 104 3.47 16.52 -1.23
N PRO A 105 2.69 16.55 -2.33
CA PRO A 105 2.00 17.76 -2.74
C PRO A 105 0.87 18.10 -1.76
N THR A 106 0.94 19.30 -1.19
CA THR A 106 -0.15 19.86 -0.39
C THR A 106 -1.12 20.63 -1.29
N ARG A 107 -2.39 20.66 -0.90
CA ARG A 107 -3.41 21.44 -1.59
C ARG A 107 -3.11 22.93 -1.37
N LYS A 108 -2.95 23.70 -2.44
CA LYS A 108 -2.65 25.15 -2.39
C LYS A 108 -3.88 25.98 -1.95
N GLY A 109 -4.38 25.78 -0.74
CA GLY A 109 -5.46 26.58 -0.13
C GLY A 109 -6.86 26.48 -0.78
N ARG A 110 -7.06 25.58 -1.75
CA ARG A 110 -8.37 25.39 -2.39
C ARG A 110 -9.29 24.54 -1.52
N LYS A 111 -10.56 24.92 -1.38
CA LYS A 111 -11.60 24.10 -0.73
C LYS A 111 -11.88 22.82 -1.55
N TRP A 112 -12.38 21.78 -0.90
CA TRP A 112 -12.87 20.56 -1.58
C TRP A 112 -14.13 20.86 -2.39
N SER A 113 -14.17 20.34 -3.61
CA SER A 113 -15.30 20.45 -4.51
C SER A 113 -16.44 19.51 -4.10
N ARG A 114 -17.65 19.75 -4.60
CA ARG A 114 -18.79 18.86 -4.37
C ARG A 114 -18.55 17.44 -4.89
N LEU A 115 -17.82 17.30 -6.00
CA LEU A 115 -17.45 15.99 -6.54
C LEU A 115 -16.48 15.25 -5.62
N GLU A 116 -15.53 15.97 -5.01
CA GLU A 116 -14.61 15.40 -4.03
C GLU A 116 -15.36 14.93 -2.78
N PHE A 117 -16.28 15.74 -2.23
CA PHE A 117 -17.14 15.28 -1.14
C PHE A 117 -18.01 14.09 -1.53
N GLY A 118 -18.63 14.11 -2.71
CA GLY A 118 -19.42 12.99 -3.22
C GLY A 118 -18.58 11.72 -3.36
N TRP A 119 -17.31 11.84 -3.74
CA TRP A 119 -16.38 10.72 -3.79
C TRP A 119 -16.04 10.16 -2.40
N LEU A 120 -15.82 11.02 -1.40
CA LEU A 120 -15.63 10.57 -0.01
C LEU A 120 -16.84 9.78 0.49
N THR A 121 -18.05 10.30 0.26
CA THR A 121 -19.29 9.59 0.60
C THR A 121 -19.42 8.26 -0.14
N PHE A 122 -19.11 8.24 -1.43
CA PHE A 122 -19.12 7.03 -2.24
C PHE A 122 -18.18 5.96 -1.68
N VAL A 123 -16.94 6.33 -1.33
CA VAL A 123 -15.95 5.40 -0.77
C VAL A 123 -16.43 4.81 0.55
N VAL A 124 -17.00 5.62 1.44
CA VAL A 124 -17.57 5.13 2.70
C VAL A 124 -18.72 4.15 2.45
N ILE A 125 -19.66 4.47 1.54
CA ILE A 125 -20.79 3.60 1.22
C ILE A 125 -20.32 2.27 0.62
N VAL A 126 -19.42 2.32 -0.38
CA VAL A 126 -18.90 1.10 -1.01
C VAL A 126 -18.11 0.26 -0.01
N GLY A 127 -17.26 0.88 0.80
CA GLY A 127 -16.53 0.20 1.87
C GLY A 127 -17.50 -0.49 2.83
N TRP A 128 -18.54 0.22 3.28
CA TRP A 128 -19.52 -0.28 4.24
C TRP A 128 -20.34 -1.44 3.67
N LEU A 129 -20.62 -1.45 2.37
CA LEU A 129 -21.32 -2.54 1.70
C LEU A 129 -20.42 -3.75 1.41
N VAL A 130 -19.17 -3.52 1.01
CA VAL A 130 -18.31 -4.59 0.47
C VAL A 130 -17.43 -5.23 1.55
N LEU A 131 -16.81 -4.42 2.41
CA LEU A 131 -15.77 -4.90 3.33
C LEU A 131 -16.29 -5.87 4.40
N PRO A 132 -17.42 -5.62 5.09
CA PRO A 132 -17.90 -6.55 6.10
C PRO A 132 -18.21 -7.94 5.53
N ARG A 133 -18.83 -7.98 4.34
CA ARG A 133 -19.12 -9.23 3.61
C ARG A 133 -17.85 -9.96 3.23
N TYR A 134 -16.87 -9.22 2.70
CA TYR A 134 -15.56 -9.79 2.41
C TYR A 134 -14.95 -10.43 3.65
N PHE A 135 -14.82 -9.67 4.74
CA PHE A 135 -14.20 -10.15 5.96
C PHE A 135 -14.92 -11.37 6.52
N PHE A 136 -16.24 -11.31 6.65
CA PHE A 136 -17.04 -12.38 7.24
C PHE A 136 -17.04 -13.66 6.38
N TYR A 137 -17.39 -13.57 5.09
CA TYR A 137 -17.52 -14.76 4.23
C TYR A 137 -16.19 -15.39 3.83
N SER A 138 -15.11 -14.61 3.76
CA SER A 138 -13.78 -15.15 3.44
C SER A 138 -13.02 -15.68 4.67
N GLY A 139 -13.43 -15.29 5.88
CA GLY A 139 -12.67 -15.54 7.10
C GLY A 139 -11.39 -14.69 7.23
N ALA A 140 -11.14 -13.74 6.33
CA ALA A 140 -9.90 -12.95 6.34
C ALA A 140 -9.71 -12.11 7.60
N TYR A 141 -10.78 -11.79 8.33
CA TYR A 141 -10.70 -11.03 9.60
C TYR A 141 -9.85 -11.74 10.67
N LEU A 142 -9.70 -13.07 10.55
CA LEU A 142 -8.86 -13.89 11.43
C LEU A 142 -7.36 -13.62 11.27
N ASN A 143 -6.94 -12.95 10.19
CA ASN A 143 -5.55 -12.51 10.02
C ASN A 143 -5.20 -11.31 10.91
N TRP A 144 -6.21 -10.70 11.55
CA TRP A 144 -6.06 -9.65 12.55
C TRP A 144 -6.48 -10.17 13.93
N PRO A 145 -5.83 -9.70 15.00
CA PRO A 145 -6.10 -10.17 16.35
C PRO A 145 -7.51 -9.79 16.79
N ALA A 146 -8.16 -10.70 17.53
CA ALA A 146 -9.42 -10.44 18.19
C ALA A 146 -9.20 -9.42 19.33
N VAL A 147 -9.35 -8.14 19.02
CA VAL A 147 -9.16 -7.05 19.99
C VAL A 147 -10.30 -7.05 21.02
N VAL A 148 -9.99 -7.05 22.31
CA VAL A 148 -11.01 -7.09 23.38
C VAL A 148 -10.91 -5.86 24.28
N THR A 149 -9.70 -5.47 24.66
CA THR A 149 -9.47 -4.35 25.56
C THR A 149 -9.47 -3.01 24.81
N PRO A 150 -9.82 -1.88 25.46
CA PRO A 150 -9.73 -0.55 24.84
C PRO A 150 -8.33 -0.22 24.30
N SER A 151 -7.27 -0.73 24.94
CA SER A 151 -5.89 -0.59 24.49
C SER A 151 -5.63 -1.33 23.17
N GLU A 152 -6.12 -2.56 23.01
CA GLU A 152 -5.99 -3.34 21.77
C GLU A 152 -6.78 -2.70 20.63
N ILE A 153 -8.01 -2.26 20.90
CA ILE A 153 -8.86 -1.57 19.92
C ILE A 153 -8.17 -0.28 19.45
N SER A 154 -7.61 0.51 20.36
CA SER A 154 -6.89 1.74 20.03
C SER A 154 -5.63 1.47 19.21
N ARG A 155 -4.88 0.42 19.56
CA ARG A 155 -3.67 0.02 18.82
C ARG A 155 -4.00 -0.45 17.41
N LEU A 156 -5.06 -1.23 17.23
CA LEU A 156 -5.53 -1.64 15.91
C LEU A 156 -5.96 -0.41 15.09
N PHE A 157 -6.74 0.50 15.68
CA PHE A 157 -7.15 1.74 15.00
C PHE A 157 -5.93 2.56 14.55
N ILE A 158 -4.98 2.82 15.45
CA ILE A 158 -3.75 3.56 15.13
C ILE A 158 -2.94 2.82 14.05
N GLY A 159 -2.77 1.51 14.19
CA GLY A 159 -2.01 0.68 13.26
C GLY A 159 -2.57 0.72 11.85
N VAL A 160 -3.88 0.46 11.70
CA VAL A 160 -4.55 0.48 10.38
C VAL A 160 -4.41 1.85 9.72
N ASN A 161 -4.72 2.95 10.44
CA ASN A 161 -4.64 4.30 9.88
C ASN A 161 -3.18 4.73 9.57
N ALA A 162 -2.22 4.33 10.40
CA ALA A 162 -0.81 4.62 10.15
C ALA A 162 -0.29 3.92 8.89
N VAL A 163 -0.69 2.65 8.68
CA VAL A 163 -0.38 1.91 7.46
C VAL A 163 -1.06 2.56 6.25
N GLY A 164 -2.32 3.00 6.33
CA GLY A 164 -2.96 3.69 5.21
C GLY A 164 -2.32 5.02 4.82
N ILE A 165 -1.83 5.80 5.79
CA ILE A 165 -1.01 6.98 5.49
C ILE A 165 0.28 6.54 4.79
N TRP A 166 0.95 5.52 5.31
CA TRP A 166 2.18 4.99 4.76
C TRP A 166 2.01 4.48 3.33
N ASP A 167 0.89 3.83 3.00
CA ASP A 167 0.57 3.34 1.66
C ASP A 167 0.61 4.48 0.61
N GLU A 168 0.06 5.65 0.96
CA GLU A 168 0.10 6.82 0.08
C GLU A 168 1.52 7.38 -0.10
N LEU A 169 2.33 7.35 0.96
CA LEU A 169 3.72 7.82 0.91
C LEU A 169 4.60 6.88 0.08
N PHE A 170 4.41 5.58 0.25
CA PHE A 170 5.22 4.57 -0.42
C PHE A 170 4.70 4.28 -1.83
N PHE A 171 3.49 3.74 -1.99
CA PHE A 171 3.01 3.30 -3.29
C PHE A 171 2.73 4.46 -4.24
N ILE A 172 2.13 5.54 -3.76
CA ILE A 172 1.74 6.65 -4.64
C ILE A 172 2.85 7.69 -4.79
N CYS A 173 3.34 8.26 -3.68
CA CYS A 173 4.34 9.32 -3.72
C CYS A 173 5.74 8.82 -4.10
N THR A 174 6.04 7.53 -3.89
CA THR A 174 7.34 6.93 -4.24
C THR A 174 7.23 6.03 -5.47
N VAL A 175 6.60 4.85 -5.38
CA VAL A 175 6.61 3.83 -6.44
C VAL A 175 5.96 4.35 -7.73
N PHE A 176 4.70 4.78 -7.67
CA PHE A 176 3.98 5.30 -8.84
C PHE A 176 4.68 6.52 -9.43
N THR A 177 5.08 7.48 -8.59
CA THR A 177 5.76 8.70 -9.06
C THR A 177 7.07 8.37 -9.79
N LEU A 178 7.88 7.45 -9.27
CA LEU A 178 9.13 7.02 -9.92
C LEU A 178 8.86 6.29 -11.24
N LEU A 179 7.87 5.38 -11.28
CA LEU A 179 7.51 4.66 -12.50
C LEU A 179 6.90 5.59 -13.57
N HIS A 180 6.04 6.53 -13.17
CA HIS A 180 5.36 7.46 -14.07
C HIS A 180 6.33 8.45 -14.76
N ARG A 181 7.60 8.54 -14.34
CA ARG A 181 8.64 9.28 -15.08
C ARG A 181 9.08 8.57 -16.35
N HIS A 182 8.86 7.26 -16.45
CA HIS A 182 9.39 6.40 -17.50
C HIS A 182 8.34 5.73 -18.35
N PHE A 183 7.10 5.67 -17.86
CA PHE A 183 5.96 5.05 -18.52
C PHE A 183 4.76 6.01 -18.55
N SER A 184 3.82 5.74 -19.44
CA SER A 184 2.50 6.36 -19.38
C SER A 184 1.75 5.93 -18.11
N PHE A 185 0.64 6.61 -17.84
CA PHE A 185 -0.14 6.42 -16.62
C PHE A 185 -0.48 4.96 -16.32
N TRP A 186 -1.06 4.23 -17.29
CA TRP A 186 -1.59 2.89 -17.05
C TRP A 186 -0.52 1.84 -16.71
N PRO A 187 0.58 1.68 -17.47
CA PRO A 187 1.63 0.74 -17.08
C PRO A 187 2.23 1.04 -15.70
N ALA A 188 2.47 2.31 -15.37
CA ALA A 188 2.97 2.70 -14.04
C ALA A 188 1.95 2.37 -12.94
N ASN A 189 0.66 2.64 -13.18
CA ASN A 189 -0.41 2.36 -12.23
C ASN A 189 -0.63 0.86 -12.01
N ILE A 190 -0.63 0.07 -13.08
CA ILE A 190 -0.81 -1.39 -13.02
C ILE A 190 0.34 -2.04 -12.24
N VAL A 191 1.60 -1.67 -12.55
CA VAL A 191 2.77 -2.21 -11.82
C VAL A 191 2.71 -1.81 -10.35
N THR A 192 2.39 -0.55 -10.04
CA THR A 192 2.22 -0.09 -8.66
C THR A 192 1.13 -0.90 -7.94
N SER A 193 0.00 -1.15 -8.62
CA SER A 193 -1.12 -1.92 -8.07
C SER A 193 -0.74 -3.37 -7.78
N ILE A 194 0.04 -4.02 -8.66
CA ILE A 194 0.54 -5.38 -8.39
C ILE A 194 1.42 -5.41 -7.14
N ILE A 195 2.34 -4.45 -7.01
CA ILE A 195 3.23 -4.36 -5.84
C ILE A 195 2.40 -4.11 -4.57
N PHE A 196 1.45 -3.18 -4.62
CA PHE A 196 0.60 -2.84 -3.48
C PHE A 196 -0.29 -4.00 -3.05
N VAL A 197 -0.98 -4.67 -3.98
CA VAL A 197 -1.83 -5.82 -3.67
C VAL A 197 -1.00 -6.99 -3.13
N SER A 198 0.24 -7.17 -3.61
CA SER A 198 1.15 -8.18 -3.03
C SER A 198 1.49 -7.88 -1.58
N PHE A 199 1.72 -6.61 -1.24
CA PHE A 199 1.93 -6.17 0.15
C PHE A 199 0.69 -6.41 1.02
N LEU A 200 -0.50 -6.03 0.53
CA LEU A 200 -1.77 -6.25 1.25
C LEU A 200 -2.05 -7.73 1.50
N TRP A 201 -1.62 -8.62 0.60
CA TRP A 201 -1.76 -10.06 0.78
C TRP A 201 -1.00 -10.57 2.00
N GLU A 202 0.26 -10.16 2.19
CA GLU A 202 1.04 -10.51 3.39
C GLU A 202 0.43 -9.88 4.65
N LEU A 203 -0.07 -8.64 4.55
CA LEU A 203 -0.71 -7.94 5.67
C LEU A 203 -1.95 -8.67 6.21
N GLY A 204 -2.71 -9.36 5.35
CA GLY A 204 -3.87 -10.16 5.76
C GLY A 204 -5.05 -10.16 4.78
N TYR A 205 -4.99 -9.43 3.68
CA TYR A 205 -6.05 -9.43 2.66
C TYR A 205 -5.95 -10.68 1.77
N ARG A 206 -6.46 -11.80 2.28
CA ARG A 206 -6.40 -13.13 1.66
C ARG A 206 -7.67 -13.49 0.89
N SER A 207 -7.70 -14.70 0.33
CA SER A 207 -8.83 -15.26 -0.43
C SER A 207 -9.10 -14.43 -1.69
N TRP A 208 -10.36 -14.06 -1.94
CA TRP A 208 -10.76 -13.29 -3.12
C TRP A 208 -10.56 -11.77 -2.97
N ALA A 209 -9.81 -11.31 -1.95
CA ALA A 209 -9.43 -9.91 -1.76
C ALA A 209 -8.94 -9.17 -3.01
N PRO A 210 -8.15 -9.78 -3.92
CA PRO A 210 -7.71 -9.10 -5.15
C PRO A 210 -8.84 -8.50 -5.98
N LEU A 211 -10.06 -9.05 -5.92
CA LEU A 211 -11.23 -8.49 -6.60
C LEU A 211 -11.64 -7.12 -6.05
N ILE A 212 -11.27 -6.79 -4.81
CA ILE A 212 -11.54 -5.52 -4.13
C ILE A 212 -10.28 -4.64 -4.13
N THR A 213 -9.13 -5.22 -3.78
CA THR A 213 -7.89 -4.46 -3.60
C THR A 213 -7.29 -3.98 -4.92
N ILE A 214 -7.45 -4.70 -6.04
CA ILE A 214 -6.97 -4.23 -7.35
C ILE A 214 -7.73 -2.97 -7.81
N PRO A 215 -9.08 -2.94 -7.84
CA PRO A 215 -9.82 -1.71 -8.14
C PRO A 215 -9.44 -0.54 -7.22
N PHE A 216 -9.30 -0.80 -5.91
CA PHE A 216 -8.88 0.20 -4.95
C PHE A 216 -7.50 0.78 -5.28
N ALA A 217 -6.50 -0.08 -5.48
CA ALA A 217 -5.13 0.30 -5.84
C ALA A 217 -5.08 1.15 -7.13
N LEU A 218 -5.81 0.73 -8.17
CA LEU A 218 -5.84 1.44 -9.45
C LEU A 218 -6.44 2.84 -9.31
N VAL A 219 -7.44 3.00 -8.44
CA VAL A 219 -8.14 4.26 -8.20
C VAL A 219 -7.27 5.27 -7.45
N GLN A 220 -6.39 4.83 -6.55
CA GLN A 220 -5.54 5.75 -5.76
C GLN A 220 -4.66 6.63 -6.64
N ALA A 221 -3.97 6.07 -7.64
CA ALA A 221 -3.17 6.86 -8.57
C ALA A 221 -4.03 7.81 -9.44
N VAL A 222 -5.25 7.40 -9.79
CA VAL A 222 -6.22 8.27 -10.49
C VAL A 222 -6.56 9.48 -9.62
N ILE A 223 -6.92 9.25 -8.36
CA ILE A 223 -7.25 10.31 -7.41
C ILE A 223 -6.07 11.25 -7.21
N PHE A 224 -4.87 10.70 -6.99
CA PHE A 224 -3.66 11.48 -6.77
C PHE A 224 -3.32 12.35 -7.98
N THR A 225 -3.38 11.81 -9.19
CA THR A 225 -3.06 12.57 -10.42
C THR A 225 -4.11 13.64 -10.74
N ARG A 226 -5.39 13.38 -10.46
CA ARG A 226 -6.49 14.33 -10.68
C ARG A 226 -6.50 15.47 -9.66
N THR A 227 -6.31 15.14 -8.38
CA THR A 227 -6.46 16.11 -7.27
C THR A 227 -5.14 16.81 -6.94
N LYS A 228 -4.00 16.17 -7.23
CA LYS A 228 -2.65 16.63 -6.91
C LYS A 228 -2.52 17.04 -5.44
N SER A 229 -3.18 16.29 -4.55
CA SER A 229 -3.37 16.65 -3.14
C SER A 229 -3.22 15.41 -2.27
N LEU A 230 -2.02 15.23 -1.69
CA LEU A 230 -1.77 14.14 -0.74
C LEU A 230 -2.78 14.13 0.42
N PRO A 231 -3.13 15.28 1.06
CA PRO A 231 -4.12 15.25 2.14
C PRO A 231 -5.48 14.71 1.72
N TYR A 232 -5.86 14.90 0.45
CA TYR A 232 -7.14 14.40 -0.06
C TYR A 232 -7.07 12.90 -0.31
N THR A 233 -6.02 12.41 -0.97
CA THR A 233 -5.82 10.97 -1.19
C THR A 233 -5.70 10.22 0.15
N VAL A 234 -4.94 10.75 1.11
CA VAL A 234 -4.86 10.22 2.47
C VAL A 234 -6.23 10.21 3.15
N THR A 235 -7.05 11.27 3.02
CA THR A 235 -8.41 11.26 3.59
C THR A 235 -9.26 10.15 2.98
N VAL A 236 -9.22 9.98 1.66
CA VAL A 236 -9.94 8.88 0.98
C VAL A 236 -9.52 7.53 1.56
N HIS A 237 -8.21 7.31 1.72
CA HIS A 237 -7.66 6.09 2.29
C HIS A 237 -8.13 5.88 3.73
N LEU A 238 -7.95 6.88 4.59
CA LEU A 238 -8.31 6.79 6.00
C LEU A 238 -9.81 6.56 6.23
N LEU A 239 -10.68 7.07 5.35
CA LEU A 239 -12.11 6.75 5.40
C LEU A 239 -12.37 5.27 5.07
N PHE A 240 -11.69 4.73 4.07
CA PHE A 240 -11.78 3.31 3.74
C PHE A 240 -11.25 2.45 4.90
N ASP A 241 -10.11 2.82 5.47
CA ASP A 241 -9.49 2.17 6.63
C ASP A 241 -10.34 2.22 7.88
N ALA A 242 -11.04 3.32 8.12
CA ALA A 242 -12.00 3.41 9.22
C ALA A 242 -13.09 2.34 9.06
N VAL A 243 -13.56 2.10 7.83
CA VAL A 243 -14.53 1.04 7.56
C VAL A 243 -13.89 -0.35 7.70
N VAL A 244 -12.64 -0.55 7.26
CA VAL A 244 -11.88 -1.79 7.49
C VAL A 244 -11.81 -2.10 8.99
N PHE A 245 -11.36 -1.13 9.78
CA PHE A 245 -11.27 -1.25 11.24
C PHE A 245 -12.61 -1.64 11.86
N LEU A 246 -13.68 -0.90 11.53
CA LEU A 246 -15.02 -1.19 12.03
C LEU A 246 -15.48 -2.60 11.61
N SER A 247 -15.19 -3.01 10.38
CA SER A 247 -15.55 -4.34 9.85
C SER A 247 -14.84 -5.46 10.59
N ILE A 248 -13.54 -5.30 10.88
CA ILE A 248 -12.74 -6.27 11.64
C ILE A 248 -13.25 -6.38 13.08
N VAL A 249 -13.47 -5.24 13.75
CA VAL A 249 -14.01 -5.22 15.12
C VAL A 249 -15.39 -5.87 15.16
N HIS A 250 -16.26 -5.57 14.21
CA HIS A 250 -17.58 -6.19 14.10
C HIS A 250 -17.50 -7.70 13.83
N ALA A 251 -16.60 -8.15 12.96
CA ALA A 251 -16.47 -9.58 12.65
C ALA A 251 -16.03 -10.41 13.86
N HIS A 252 -15.19 -9.85 14.74
CA HIS A 252 -14.81 -10.48 16.01
C HIS A 252 -15.86 -10.31 17.11
N HIS A 253 -16.59 -9.18 17.12
CA HIS A 253 -17.60 -8.85 18.13
C HIS A 253 -18.92 -8.36 17.49
N PRO A 254 -19.73 -9.24 16.90
CA PRO A 254 -20.92 -8.82 16.13
C PRO A 254 -21.93 -8.04 16.95
N GLN A 255 -22.04 -8.37 18.24
CA GLN A 255 -22.97 -7.73 19.18
C GLN A 255 -22.53 -6.32 19.61
N ALA A 256 -21.24 -5.99 19.51
CA ALA A 256 -20.71 -4.71 19.98
C ALA A 256 -21.02 -3.56 19.01
N LEU A 257 -21.15 -3.84 17.71
CA LEU A 257 -21.39 -2.85 16.66
C LEU A 257 -22.35 -3.40 15.60
N PRO A 258 -23.66 -3.51 15.86
CA PRO A 258 -24.64 -4.07 14.92
C PRO A 258 -25.01 -3.07 13.79
N ILE A 259 -23.99 -2.52 13.14
CA ILE A 259 -24.11 -1.50 12.10
C ILE A 259 -23.88 -2.05 10.70
N PHE A 260 -23.48 -3.31 10.55
CA PHE A 260 -23.18 -3.91 9.25
C PHE A 260 -24.20 -4.98 8.89
N TRP A 261 -24.51 -5.03 7.60
CA TRP A 261 -25.36 -6.07 7.02
C TRP A 261 -24.47 -6.97 6.17
N TYR A 262 -24.49 -8.26 6.46
CA TYR A 262 -23.78 -9.27 5.69
C TYR A 262 -24.78 -10.13 4.92
#